data_AF-A0A7C8YTD8-F1
#
_entry.id   AF-A0A7C8YTD8-F1
#
_cell.length_a   1.000
_cell.length_b   1.000
_cell.length_c   1.000
_cell.angle_alpha   90.00
_cell.angle_beta   90.00
_cell.angle_gamma   90.00
#
_symmetry.space_group_name_H-M   'P 1'
#
loop_
_entity.id
_entity.type
_entity.pdbx_description
1 polymer ?
#
loop_
_entity_poly.entity_id
_entity_poly.type
_entity_poly.pdbx_seq_one_letter_code
_entity_poly.pdbx_strand_id
1 'polypeptide(L)'
;GIAGGTGVMPGGNVGADNAVFEQGASAGNVGSDEIVREKKANPVALLLSSAMMLRHLQFPSFADRLETAVKQVIAEGKYRTPDVGGNSTTQEVVDAIIAALS
;
A
#
# COMPACT_ATOMS: atom_id res chain seq x y z
N GLY A 1 -2.09 12.83 8.58
CA GLY A 1 -1.96 12.01 9.79
C GLY A 1 -0.52 12.05 10.29
N ILE A 2 -0.25 11.66 11.54
CA ILE A 2 1.08 11.78 12.19
C ILE A 2 2.21 11.02 11.47
N ALA A 3 1.88 10.00 10.68
CA ALA A 3 2.85 9.12 10.02
C ALA A 3 2.81 9.19 8.48
N GLY A 4 2.38 10.32 7.91
CA GLY A 4 2.49 10.57 6.46
C GLY A 4 1.18 10.53 5.65
N GLY A 5 0.03 10.25 6.28
CA GLY A 5 -1.27 10.25 5.59
C GLY A 5 -2.06 8.97 5.83
N THR A 6 -3.31 8.89 5.34
CA THR A 6 -4.14 7.69 5.43
C THR A 6 -3.73 6.63 4.40
N GLY A 7 -3.19 7.04 3.24
CA GLY A 7 -2.78 6.16 2.15
C GLY A 7 -1.57 5.25 2.44
N VAL A 8 -0.94 5.37 3.61
CA VAL A 8 0.25 4.61 4.01
C VAL A 8 0.02 3.70 5.22
N MET A 9 -1.20 3.68 5.79
CA MET A 9 -1.52 2.90 6.99
C MET A 9 -2.14 1.55 6.62
N PRO A 10 -1.42 0.42 6.77
CA PRO A 10 -2.02 -0.89 6.59
C PRO A 10 -2.98 -1.24 7.73
N GLY A 11 -3.82 -2.25 7.51
CA GLY A 11 -4.85 -2.69 8.43
C GLY A 11 -5.25 -4.15 8.23
N GLY A 12 -5.79 -4.73 9.28
CA GLY A 12 -6.36 -6.07 9.24
C GLY A 12 -7.22 -6.35 10.46
N ASN A 13 -8.38 -6.95 10.22
CA ASN A 13 -9.34 -7.39 11.21
C ASN A 13 -9.26 -8.92 11.30
N VAL A 14 -8.80 -9.45 12.43
CA VAL A 14 -8.62 -10.89 12.65
C VAL A 14 -9.61 -11.36 13.71
N GLY A 15 -10.51 -12.26 13.33
CA GLY A 15 -11.46 -12.95 14.20
C GLY A 15 -11.03 -14.40 14.48
N ALA A 16 -11.89 -15.15 15.16
CA ALA A 16 -11.62 -16.55 15.52
C ALA A 16 -11.46 -17.46 14.29
N ASP A 17 -12.34 -17.28 13.30
CA ASP A 17 -12.41 -18.17 12.12
C ASP A 17 -12.06 -17.47 10.80
N ASN A 18 -11.97 -16.13 10.82
CA ASN A 18 -11.84 -15.33 9.60
C ASN A 18 -10.90 -14.15 9.83
N ALA A 19 -10.20 -13.75 8.76
CA ALA A 19 -9.39 -12.54 8.75
C ALA A 19 -9.65 -11.73 7.47
N VAL A 20 -9.72 -10.42 7.61
CA VAL A 20 -9.87 -9.45 6.51
C VAL A 20 -8.73 -8.46 6.59
N PHE A 21 -7.99 -8.28 5.50
CA PHE A 21 -6.90 -7.30 5.41
C PHE A 21 -7.30 -6.18 4.46
N GLU A 22 -7.19 -4.95 4.92
CA GLU A 22 -7.68 -3.76 4.22
C GLU A 22 -6.82 -2.54 4.55
N GLN A 23 -6.99 -1.44 3.83
CA GLN A 23 -6.35 -0.18 4.23
C GLN A 23 -6.88 0.27 5.60
N GLY A 24 -5.98 0.54 6.56
CA GLY A 24 -6.34 0.70 7.97
C GLY A 24 -7.01 2.03 8.32
N ALA A 25 -6.88 3.04 7.47
CA ALA A 25 -7.63 4.27 7.57
C ALA A 25 -8.69 4.30 6.47
N SER A 26 -9.94 4.63 6.84
CA SER A 26 -11.00 4.91 5.86
C SER A 26 -10.55 6.04 4.96
N ALA A 27 -10.11 5.69 3.76
CA ALA A 27 -9.80 6.64 2.74
C ALA A 27 -11.08 6.86 1.94
N GLY A 28 -12.04 7.57 2.57
CA GLY A 28 -13.35 7.90 1.97
C GLY A 28 -13.25 8.58 0.59
N ASN A 29 -12.06 9.01 0.22
CA ASN A 29 -11.74 9.72 -1.01
C ASN A 29 -11.10 8.77 -2.07
N VAL A 30 -10.48 7.66 -1.66
CA VAL A 30 -9.66 6.82 -2.57
C VAL A 30 -10.51 6.09 -3.61
N GLY A 31 -11.78 5.82 -3.29
CA GLY A 31 -12.77 5.29 -4.22
C GLY A 31 -13.58 6.35 -4.97
N SER A 32 -13.23 7.64 -4.86
CA SER A 32 -13.98 8.68 -5.57
C SER A 32 -13.79 8.55 -7.08
N ASP A 33 -14.85 8.84 -7.84
CA ASP A 33 -14.85 8.86 -9.30
C ASP A 33 -13.69 9.69 -9.88
N GLU A 34 -13.33 10.79 -9.22
CA GLU A 34 -12.22 11.65 -9.60
C GLU A 34 -10.87 10.93 -9.46
N ILE A 35 -10.56 10.38 -8.27
CA ILE A 35 -9.29 9.69 -8.01
C ILE A 35 -9.13 8.45 -8.89
N VAL A 36 -10.22 7.73 -9.14
CA VAL A 36 -10.24 6.58 -10.06
C VAL A 36 -9.91 7.01 -11.49
N ARG A 37 -10.51 8.09 -12.00
CA ARG A 37 -10.21 8.63 -13.33
C ARG A 37 -8.79 9.13 -13.44
N GLU A 38 -8.26 9.75 -12.40
CA GLU A 38 -6.90 10.28 -12.38
C GLU A 38 -5.82 9.21 -12.21
N LYS A 39 -6.18 8.01 -11.76
CA LYS A 39 -5.23 6.93 -11.43
C LYS A 39 -4.16 7.38 -10.44
N LYS A 40 -4.55 8.16 -9.43
CA LYS A 40 -3.63 8.76 -8.43
C LYS A 40 -3.85 8.24 -7.01
N ALA A 41 -4.62 7.16 -6.84
CA ALA A 41 -4.75 6.48 -5.57
C ALA A 41 -3.39 5.94 -5.09
N ASN A 42 -3.08 6.12 -3.81
CA ASN A 42 -1.86 5.57 -3.22
C ASN A 42 -2.02 4.06 -2.97
N PRO A 43 -1.20 3.18 -3.60
CA PRO A 43 -1.34 1.74 -3.43
C PRO A 43 -0.69 1.22 -2.13
N VAL A 44 0.10 2.03 -1.42
CA VAL A 44 0.99 1.58 -0.34
C VAL A 44 0.25 0.88 0.79
N ALA A 45 -0.79 1.50 1.35
CA ALA A 45 -1.54 0.90 2.47
C ALA A 45 -2.07 -0.50 2.12
N LEU A 46 -2.64 -0.67 0.92
CA LEU A 46 -3.22 -1.93 0.50
C LEU A 46 -2.15 -3.01 0.27
N LEU A 47 -0.99 -2.65 -0.31
CA LEU A 47 0.13 -3.57 -0.50
C LEU A 47 0.72 -4.02 0.84
N LEU A 48 0.85 -3.12 1.81
CA LEU A 48 1.31 -3.47 3.16
C LEU A 48 0.28 -4.34 3.91
N SER A 49 -1.02 -4.09 3.75
CA SER A 49 -2.07 -4.98 4.26
C SER A 49 -2.01 -6.35 3.59
N SER A 50 -1.65 -6.42 2.31
CA SER A 50 -1.44 -7.69 1.60
C SER A 50 -0.22 -8.45 2.16
N ALA A 51 0.85 -7.75 2.57
CA ALA A 51 1.96 -8.37 3.28
C ALA A 51 1.53 -8.93 4.65
N MET A 52 0.67 -8.23 5.39
CA MET A 52 0.07 -8.76 6.62
C MET A 52 -0.75 -10.03 6.36
N MET A 53 -1.54 -10.05 5.28
CA MET A 53 -2.29 -11.23 4.84
C MET A 53 -1.37 -12.41 4.51
N LEU A 54 -0.30 -12.18 3.75
CA LEU A 54 0.68 -13.21 3.41
C LEU A 54 1.31 -13.83 4.66
N ARG A 55 1.63 -13.01 5.69
CA ARG A 55 2.10 -13.54 6.98
C ARG A 55 1.04 -14.38 7.69
N HIS A 56 -0.20 -13.92 7.68
CA HIS A 56 -1.31 -14.68 8.28
C HIS A 56 -1.49 -16.04 7.62
N LEU A 57 -1.36 -16.10 6.29
CA LEU A 57 -1.41 -17.32 5.48
C LEU A 57 -0.15 -18.21 5.56
N GLN A 58 0.80 -17.89 6.45
CA GLN A 58 2.06 -18.64 6.62
C GLN A 58 3.00 -18.58 5.40
N PHE A 59 3.01 -17.45 4.69
CA PHE A 59 3.91 -17.14 3.57
C PHE A 59 4.88 -15.98 3.90
N PRO A 60 5.75 -16.11 4.92
CA PRO A 60 6.58 -14.99 5.40
C PRO A 60 7.59 -14.51 4.35
N SER A 61 8.17 -15.40 3.55
CA SER A 61 9.15 -15.03 2.52
C SER A 61 8.54 -14.10 1.45
N PHE A 62 7.30 -14.35 1.04
CA PHE A 62 6.59 -13.48 0.10
C PHE A 62 6.20 -12.15 0.74
N ALA A 63 5.76 -12.18 2.01
CA ALA A 63 5.45 -10.97 2.76
C ALA A 63 6.66 -10.06 2.91
N ASP A 64 7.81 -10.62 3.26
CA ASP A 64 9.04 -9.87 3.50
C ASP A 64 9.61 -9.28 2.21
N ARG A 65 9.53 -10.01 1.08
CA ARG A 65 9.90 -9.49 -0.24
C ARG A 65 9.03 -8.30 -0.63
N LEU A 66 7.71 -8.42 -0.49
CA LEU A 66 6.78 -7.32 -0.81
C LEU A 66 7.00 -6.11 0.10
N GLU A 67 7.07 -6.32 1.42
CA GLU A 67 7.25 -5.24 2.37
C GLU A 67 8.60 -4.53 2.19
N THR A 68 9.66 -5.27 1.89
CA THR A 68 10.98 -4.70 1.63
C THR A 68 10.96 -3.84 0.37
N ALA A 69 10.38 -4.33 -0.73
CA ALA A 69 10.26 -3.57 -1.98
C ALA A 69 9.43 -2.29 -1.79
N VAL A 70 8.30 -2.36 -1.08
CA VAL A 70 7.47 -1.19 -0.77
C VAL A 70 8.26 -0.17 0.05
N LYS A 71 8.93 -0.61 1.13
CA LYS A 71 9.74 0.28 1.99
C LYS A 71 10.88 0.93 1.22
N GLN A 72 11.54 0.18 0.33
CA GLN A 72 12.62 0.70 -0.49
C GLN A 72 12.12 1.84 -1.39
N VAL A 73 11.05 1.62 -2.16
CA VAL A 73 10.51 2.65 -3.07
C VAL A 73 10.06 3.90 -2.32
N ILE A 74 9.44 3.75 -1.14
CA ILE A 74 9.04 4.88 -0.29
C ILE A 74 10.27 5.64 0.21
N ALA A 75 11.31 4.92 0.66
CA ALA A 75 12.53 5.53 1.18
C ALA A 75 13.34 6.27 0.11
N GLU A 76 13.35 5.76 -1.13
CA GLU A 76 13.96 6.43 -2.29
C GLU A 76 13.22 7.74 -2.64
N GLY A 77 11.91 7.80 -2.39
CA GLY A 77 11.10 9.01 -2.54
C GLY A 77 10.91 9.50 -3.98
N LYS A 78 11.35 8.72 -4.98
CA LYS A 78 11.24 9.06 -6.42
C LYS A 78 9.82 8.87 -6.95
N TYR A 79 9.12 7.81 -6.54
CA TYR A 79 7.76 7.48 -6.96
C TYR A 79 6.80 7.72 -5.80
N ARG A 80 6.02 8.80 -5.89
CA ARG A 80 5.13 9.26 -4.81
C ARG A 80 3.83 9.78 -5.40
N THR A 81 2.71 9.31 -4.87
CA THR A 81 1.38 9.83 -5.21
C THR A 81 1.12 11.21 -4.56
N PRO A 82 0.10 11.96 -5.01
CA PRO A 82 -0.17 13.32 -4.51
C PRO A 82 -0.42 13.44 -3.01
N ASP A 83 -1.03 12.43 -2.39
CA ASP A 83 -1.31 12.41 -0.95
C ASP A 83 -0.05 12.43 -0.07
N VAL A 84 1.09 12.03 -0.64
CA VAL A 84 2.42 12.09 0.01
C VAL A 84 3.37 13.07 -0.68
N GLY A 85 2.81 14.06 -1.41
CA GLY A 85 3.53 15.19 -1.98
C GLY A 85 4.33 14.89 -3.26
N GLY A 86 3.94 13.85 -4.00
CA GLY A 86 4.50 13.57 -5.34
C GLY A 86 3.48 13.79 -6.46
N ASN A 87 3.83 13.35 -7.67
CA ASN A 87 2.99 13.47 -8.87
C ASN A 87 2.83 12.14 -9.63
N SER A 88 3.33 11.04 -9.06
CA SER A 88 3.22 9.72 -9.68
C SER A 88 1.78 9.21 -9.63
N THR A 89 1.43 8.45 -10.65
CA THR A 89 0.22 7.64 -10.72
C THR A 89 0.36 6.39 -9.87
N THR A 90 -0.77 5.75 -9.56
CA THR A 90 -0.82 4.44 -8.91
C THR A 90 0.05 3.42 -9.64
N GLN A 91 -0.03 3.40 -10.98
CA GLN A 91 0.70 2.43 -11.80
C GLN A 91 2.21 2.64 -11.71
N GLU A 92 2.69 3.89 -11.78
CA GLU A 92 4.13 4.17 -11.67
C GLU A 92 4.71 3.75 -10.32
N VAL A 93 3.95 3.92 -9.24
CA VAL A 93 4.38 3.43 -7.91
C VAL A 93 4.40 1.90 -7.88
N VAL A 94 3.39 1.23 -8.44
CA VAL A 94 3.34 -0.24 -8.53
C VAL A 94 4.51 -0.78 -9.37
N ASP A 95 4.79 -0.19 -10.53
CA ASP A 95 5.88 -0.61 -11.41
C ASP A 95 7.24 -0.48 -10.73
N ALA A 96 7.46 0.61 -9.98
CA ALA A 96 8.66 0.78 -9.19
C ALA A 96 8.81 -0.29 -8.10
N ILE A 97 7.70 -0.67 -7.43
CA ILE A 97 7.70 -1.74 -6.42
C ILE A 97 8.00 -3.08 -7.06
N ILE A 98 7.40 -3.40 -8.22
CA ILE A 98 7.68 -4.63 -8.97
C ILE A 98 9.16 -4.69 -9.36
N ALA A 99 9.74 -3.58 -9.83
CA ALA A 99 11.16 -3.51 -10.17
C ALA A 99 12.08 -3.69 -8.97
N ALA A 100 11.62 -3.37 -7.75
CA ALA A 100 12.36 -3.57 -6.51
C ALA A 100 12.17 -4.97 -5.88
N LEU A 101 11.32 -5.83 -6.46
CA LEU A 101 11.21 -7.22 -6.02
C LEU A 101 12.48 -7.98 -6.42
N SER A 102 13.23 -8.44 -5.43
CA SER A 102 14.35 -9.38 -5.58
C SER A 102 13.91 -10.82 -5.36
#